data_AF-A0A3M0P4K9-F1
#
_entry.id   AF-A0A3M0P4K9-F1
#
_cell.length_a   1.000
_cell.length_b   1.000
_cell.length_c   1.000
_cell.angle_alpha   90.00
_cell.angle_beta   90.00
_cell.angle_gamma   90.00
#
_symmetry.space_group_name_H-M   'P 1'
#
loop_
_entity.id
_entity.type
_entity.pdbx_description
1 polymer ?
#
loop_
_entity_poly.entity_id
_entity_poly.type
_entity_poly.pdbx_seq_one_letter_code
_entity_poly.pdbx_strand_id
1 'polypeptide(L)'
;MARRRSRRKTKTTNGDFWAIVIIILFLLWFVSTKGGSDPSGHQTMNRITRSDRQKSNQIDKAKPAAKVYGGLSHEDYQKLANLNFKSGSSSYITVNNDHSTLIKNAWRVNRVIYSDLDSLNRTSHSNTAFLQKRNVANDSLRVRQFVEPTGWHYNRRNGTQIYNRGHLIAYSVSAGIDFEGNFNPGNHSGDQNNPKNLFTQSAFSNQRIQTMFESRIRVALRQNKKVIYQATPIFRGEELMARGINLQAVSTDGELDFNVYLFNVQPGYSFNYNNGRAKVNHEIFVKDNY
;
A
#
# COMPACT_ATOMS: atom_id res chain seq x y z
N MET A 1 -27.09 23.56 67.63
CA MET A 1 -26.66 23.82 66.23
C MET A 1 -26.30 22.50 65.57
N ALA A 2 -27.14 21.98 64.68
CA ALA A 2 -26.95 20.67 64.04
C ALA A 2 -26.40 20.83 62.60
N ARG A 3 -25.27 20.18 62.31
CA ARG A 3 -24.61 20.15 60.99
C ARG A 3 -25.42 19.31 59.99
N ARG A 4 -25.85 19.92 58.87
CA ARG A 4 -26.44 19.21 57.73
C ARG A 4 -25.35 18.95 56.67
N ARG A 5 -25.03 17.67 56.43
CA ARG A 5 -24.15 17.20 55.34
C ARG A 5 -24.84 17.44 53.98
N SER A 6 -24.19 18.14 53.07
CA SER A 6 -24.57 18.19 51.65
C SER A 6 -23.69 17.23 50.83
N ARG A 7 -24.32 16.21 50.23
CA ARG A 7 -23.70 15.29 49.26
C ARG A 7 -23.59 16.00 47.90
N ARG A 8 -22.36 16.23 47.43
CA ARG A 8 -22.11 16.70 46.06
C ARG A 8 -22.26 15.51 45.11
N LYS A 9 -23.33 15.48 44.31
CA LYS A 9 -23.48 14.56 43.17
C LYS A 9 -22.52 15.00 42.06
N THR A 10 -21.60 14.13 41.67
CA THR A 10 -20.82 14.26 40.44
C THR A 10 -21.76 14.10 39.24
N LYS A 11 -21.94 15.19 38.47
CA LYS A 11 -22.56 15.14 37.14
C LYS A 11 -21.51 14.60 36.17
N THR A 12 -21.67 13.37 35.70
CA THR A 12 -20.98 12.88 34.51
C THR A 12 -21.54 13.63 33.29
N THR A 13 -20.65 14.26 32.54
CA THR A 13 -20.99 14.98 31.31
C THR A 13 -21.21 13.99 30.18
N ASN A 14 -22.28 14.17 29.41
CA ASN A 14 -22.67 13.32 28.27
C ASN A 14 -21.56 13.10 27.22
N GLY A 15 -20.46 13.87 27.26
CA GLY A 15 -19.30 13.68 26.38
C GLY A 15 -18.56 12.35 26.59
N ASP A 16 -18.51 11.83 27.83
CA ASP A 16 -17.78 10.59 28.13
C ASP A 16 -18.53 9.36 27.59
N PHE A 17 -19.87 9.40 27.58
CA PHE A 17 -20.69 8.32 27.04
C PHE A 17 -20.57 8.24 25.51
N TRP A 18 -20.55 9.38 24.81
CA TRP A 18 -20.35 9.41 23.36
C TRP A 18 -18.93 8.97 22.95
N ALA A 19 -17.90 9.32 23.72
CA ALA A 19 -16.54 8.84 23.47
C ALA A 19 -16.44 7.31 23.62
N ILE A 20 -17.05 6.73 24.66
CA ILE A 20 -17.09 5.28 24.88
C ILE A 20 -17.91 4.57 23.79
N VAL A 21 -19.04 5.15 23.36
CA VAL A 21 -19.85 4.60 22.26
C VAL A 21 -19.09 4.64 20.92
N ILE A 22 -18.31 5.69 20.63
CA ILE A 22 -17.44 5.75 19.44
C ILE A 22 -16.34 4.68 19.52
N ILE A 23 -15.70 4.48 20.68
CA ILE A 23 -14.67 3.46 20.87
C ILE A 23 -15.26 2.05 20.69
N ILE A 24 -16.45 1.79 21.23
CA ILE A 24 -17.14 0.50 21.09
C ILE A 24 -17.61 0.27 19.65
N LEU A 25 -18.09 1.30 18.95
CA LEU A 25 -18.44 1.22 17.53
C LEU A 25 -17.21 1.04 16.63
N PHE A 26 -16.05 1.62 16.99
CA PHE A 26 -14.77 1.36 16.32
C PHE A 26 -14.27 -0.07 16.56
N LEU A 27 -14.40 -0.59 17.79
CA LEU A 27 -14.05 -1.98 18.13
C LEU A 27 -15.00 -2.98 17.44
N LEU A 28 -16.30 -2.68 17.36
CA LEU A 28 -17.27 -3.51 16.65
C LEU A 28 -17.09 -3.43 15.13
N TRP A 29 -16.73 -2.27 14.57
CA TRP A 29 -16.35 -2.16 13.16
C TRP A 29 -15.07 -2.96 12.84
N PHE A 30 -14.09 -2.95 13.76
CA PHE A 30 -12.86 -3.72 13.65
C PHE A 30 -13.10 -5.24 13.71
N VAL A 31 -14.07 -5.70 14.51
CA VAL A 31 -14.42 -7.13 14.60
C VAL A 31 -15.26 -7.60 13.40
N SER A 32 -16.05 -6.73 12.77
CA SER A 32 -16.92 -7.11 11.64
C SER A 32 -16.26 -7.11 10.26
N THR A 33 -15.06 -6.53 10.10
CA THR A 33 -14.25 -6.70 8.88
C THR A 33 -13.19 -7.77 9.11
N LYS A 34 -13.47 -9.03 8.74
CA LYS A 34 -12.44 -10.10 8.67
C LYS A 34 -11.44 -9.80 7.54
N GLY A 35 -10.59 -8.81 7.76
CA GLY A 35 -9.58 -8.33 6.83
C GLY A 35 -8.58 -7.43 7.53
N GLY A 36 -7.87 -7.97 8.53
CA GLY A 36 -6.81 -7.21 9.21
C GLY A 36 -6.56 -7.65 10.64
N SER A 37 -6.10 -8.88 10.85
CA SER A 37 -5.65 -9.33 12.17
C SER A 37 -4.37 -10.15 12.05
N ASP A 38 -3.33 -9.53 11.49
CA ASP A 38 -1.97 -10.04 11.60
C ASP A 38 -0.94 -8.89 11.54
N PRO A 39 -0.77 -8.11 12.63
CA PRO A 39 0.22 -7.04 12.69
C PRO A 39 1.67 -7.56 12.57
N SER A 40 1.88 -8.87 12.75
CA SER A 40 3.17 -9.56 12.63
C SER A 40 3.39 -10.27 11.28
N GLY A 41 2.33 -10.47 10.49
CA GLY A 41 2.38 -11.05 9.14
C GLY A 41 2.63 -12.56 9.06
N HIS A 42 2.75 -13.25 10.20
CA HIS A 42 3.15 -14.67 10.27
C HIS A 42 2.14 -15.64 9.63
N GLN A 43 0.83 -15.41 9.78
CA GLN A 43 -0.19 -16.29 9.17
C GLN A 43 -0.31 -16.04 7.67
N THR A 44 -0.08 -14.79 7.24
CA THR A 44 -0.04 -14.44 5.82
C THR A 44 1.18 -15.06 5.13
N MET A 45 2.35 -15.08 5.79
CA MET A 45 3.59 -15.65 5.24
C MET A 45 3.52 -17.16 4.98
N ASN A 46 2.97 -17.96 5.91
CA ASN A 46 2.87 -19.42 5.75
C ASN A 46 1.93 -19.86 4.62
N ARG A 47 1.01 -18.99 4.22
CA ARG A 47 0.11 -19.18 3.07
C ARG A 47 0.77 -18.79 1.75
N ILE A 48 1.50 -17.68 1.76
CA ILE A 48 2.27 -17.18 0.62
C ILE A 48 3.34 -18.19 0.15
N THR A 49 4.15 -18.74 1.06
CA THR A 49 5.23 -19.69 0.69
C THR A 49 4.72 -21.00 0.08
N ARG A 50 3.45 -21.35 0.27
CA ARG A 50 2.82 -22.52 -0.38
C ARG A 50 2.23 -22.21 -1.76
N SER A 51 1.96 -20.94 -2.08
CA SER A 51 1.34 -20.52 -3.36
C SER A 51 2.33 -20.15 -4.47
N ASP A 52 3.64 -20.08 -4.20
CA ASP A 52 4.63 -19.56 -5.16
C ASP A 52 5.00 -20.52 -6.32
N ARG A 53 4.45 -21.74 -6.37
CA ARG A 53 4.93 -22.76 -7.33
C ARG A 53 4.43 -22.65 -8.78
N GLN A 54 3.48 -21.79 -9.12
CA GLN A 54 3.09 -21.56 -10.53
C GLN A 54 2.47 -20.16 -10.72
N LYS A 55 3.29 -19.13 -10.86
CA LYS A 55 2.84 -17.80 -11.31
C LYS A 55 3.41 -17.52 -12.69
N SER A 56 2.58 -16.98 -13.59
CA SER A 56 3.06 -16.62 -14.93
C SER A 56 4.04 -15.45 -14.79
N ASN A 57 5.29 -15.66 -15.17
CA ASN A 57 6.22 -14.56 -15.41
C ASN A 57 5.87 -13.92 -16.76
N GLN A 58 5.74 -12.59 -16.80
CA GLN A 58 5.42 -11.89 -18.06
C GLN A 58 6.62 -11.16 -18.66
N ILE A 59 7.67 -10.92 -17.88
CA ILE A 59 8.88 -10.24 -18.34
C ILE A 59 10.08 -11.06 -17.84
N ASP A 60 10.69 -11.88 -18.70
CA ASP A 60 11.76 -12.81 -18.31
C ASP A 60 13.13 -12.15 -18.13
N LYS A 61 13.35 -10.98 -18.75
CA LYS A 61 14.63 -10.27 -18.73
C LYS A 61 14.41 -8.76 -18.59
N ALA A 62 13.94 -8.34 -17.42
CA ALA A 62 13.83 -6.91 -17.15
C ALA A 62 15.24 -6.30 -17.03
N LYS A 63 15.43 -5.10 -17.57
CA LYS A 63 16.68 -4.35 -17.41
C LYS A 63 16.52 -3.32 -16.30
N PRO A 64 17.56 -3.06 -15.49
CA PRO A 64 17.52 -1.95 -14.54
C PRO A 64 17.32 -0.62 -15.26
N ALA A 65 16.52 0.26 -14.67
CA ALA A 65 16.43 1.65 -15.09
C ALA A 65 17.80 2.36 -15.00
N ALA A 66 18.00 3.39 -15.82
CA ALA A 66 19.20 4.24 -15.81
C ALA A 66 19.23 5.20 -14.59
N LYS A 67 19.13 4.63 -13.38
CA LYS A 67 19.26 5.28 -12.09
C LYS A 67 20.31 4.54 -11.27
N VAL A 68 20.99 5.24 -10.38
CA VAL A 68 22.05 4.66 -9.52
C VAL A 68 21.55 3.52 -8.62
N TYR A 69 20.25 3.45 -8.39
CA TYR A 69 19.57 2.41 -7.61
C TYR A 69 18.81 1.39 -8.46
N GLY A 70 18.88 1.46 -9.80
CA GLY A 70 18.15 0.59 -10.72
C GLY A 70 16.64 0.84 -10.70
N GLY A 71 15.85 -0.23 -10.84
CA GLY A 71 14.39 -0.17 -10.82
C GLY A 71 13.72 -0.46 -12.17
N LEU A 72 12.42 -0.20 -12.28
CA LEU A 72 11.63 -0.49 -13.47
C LEU A 72 12.04 0.40 -14.65
N SER A 73 12.42 -0.23 -15.78
CA SER A 73 12.78 0.49 -17.01
C SER A 73 11.55 1.11 -17.69
N HIS A 74 11.76 2.11 -18.55
CA HIS A 74 10.68 2.67 -19.36
C HIS A 74 10.06 1.62 -20.30
N GLU A 75 10.87 0.74 -20.89
CA GLU A 75 10.39 -0.33 -21.76
C GLU A 75 9.47 -1.30 -21.01
N ASP A 76 9.87 -1.73 -19.81
CA ASP A 76 9.08 -2.65 -18.99
C ASP A 76 7.83 -1.97 -18.41
N TYR A 77 7.90 -0.66 -18.12
CA TYR A 77 6.70 0.14 -17.81
C TYR A 77 5.67 0.04 -18.94
N GLN A 78 6.07 0.23 -20.21
CA GLN A 78 5.16 0.14 -21.35
C GLN A 78 4.58 -1.27 -21.52
N LYS A 79 5.39 -2.32 -21.31
CA LYS A 79 4.91 -3.71 -21.33
C LYS A 79 3.81 -3.92 -20.28
N LEU A 80 4.05 -3.49 -19.04
CA LEU A 80 3.06 -3.60 -17.96
C LEU A 80 1.80 -2.76 -18.25
N ALA A 81 1.96 -1.55 -18.81
CA ALA A 81 0.84 -0.68 -19.16
C ALA A 81 -0.09 -1.32 -20.20
N ASN A 82 0.45 -2.13 -21.11
CA ASN A 82 -0.31 -2.83 -22.15
C ASN A 82 -1.04 -4.09 -21.66
N LEU A 83 -0.80 -4.54 -20.42
CA LEU A 83 -1.49 -5.70 -19.86
C LEU A 83 -2.94 -5.38 -19.50
N ASN A 84 -3.83 -6.34 -19.75
CA ASN A 84 -5.20 -6.33 -19.24
C ASN A 84 -5.37 -7.49 -18.24
N PHE A 85 -6.02 -7.21 -17.12
CA PHE A 85 -6.41 -8.27 -16.19
C PHE A 85 -7.41 -9.22 -16.88
N LYS A 86 -7.17 -10.54 -16.75
CA LYS A 86 -8.09 -11.57 -17.22
C LYS A 86 -8.89 -12.09 -16.03
N SER A 87 -10.21 -12.03 -16.09
CA SER A 87 -11.04 -12.58 -15.01
C SER A 87 -10.72 -14.06 -14.77
N GLY A 88 -10.71 -14.49 -13.50
CA GLY A 88 -10.29 -15.83 -13.11
C GLY A 88 -8.78 -16.08 -13.14
N SER A 89 -7.96 -15.06 -13.35
CA SER A 89 -6.50 -15.13 -13.20
C SER A 89 -6.04 -14.63 -11.82
N SER A 90 -4.74 -14.74 -11.53
CA SER A 90 -4.16 -14.21 -10.29
C SER A 90 -4.18 -12.68 -10.26
N SER A 91 -4.35 -12.09 -9.08
CA SER A 91 -4.36 -10.63 -8.88
C SER A 91 -3.01 -9.94 -9.07
N TYR A 92 -1.94 -10.72 -9.21
CA TYR A 92 -0.62 -10.23 -9.55
C TYR A 92 0.16 -11.26 -10.37
N ILE A 93 1.21 -10.78 -11.01
CA ILE A 93 2.18 -11.57 -11.77
C ILE A 93 3.59 -11.27 -11.26
N THR A 94 4.51 -12.18 -11.52
CA THR A 94 5.94 -11.94 -11.30
C THR A 94 6.51 -11.20 -12.51
N VAL A 95 7.55 -10.42 -12.23
CA VAL A 95 8.34 -9.66 -13.20
C VAL A 95 9.79 -10.07 -12.97
N ASN A 96 10.56 -10.24 -14.04
CA ASN A 96 11.97 -10.61 -13.96
C ASN A 96 12.21 -11.88 -13.14
N ASN A 97 11.35 -12.90 -13.30
CA ASN A 97 11.39 -14.13 -12.51
C ASN A 97 11.30 -13.91 -10.99
N ASP A 98 10.53 -12.90 -10.57
CA ASP A 98 10.43 -12.46 -9.18
C ASP A 98 11.75 -11.97 -8.57
N HIS A 99 12.66 -11.45 -9.41
CA HIS A 99 13.90 -10.82 -8.97
C HIS A 99 13.87 -9.32 -9.21
N SER A 100 14.23 -8.56 -8.19
CA SER A 100 14.33 -7.11 -8.25
C SER A 100 15.41 -6.67 -9.24
N THR A 101 15.17 -5.56 -9.94
CA THR A 101 16.20 -4.88 -10.75
C THR A 101 16.86 -3.74 -9.97
N LEU A 102 16.58 -3.62 -8.67
CA LEU A 102 17.21 -2.66 -7.78
C LEU A 102 18.66 -3.07 -7.46
N ILE A 103 19.54 -2.08 -7.41
CA ILE A 103 20.94 -2.28 -7.07
C ILE A 103 21.07 -2.25 -5.54
N LYS A 104 21.10 -3.41 -4.89
CA LYS A 104 21.14 -3.51 -3.40
C LYS A 104 22.26 -2.70 -2.75
N ASN A 105 23.41 -2.58 -3.43
CA ASN A 105 24.56 -1.79 -2.96
C ASN A 105 24.34 -0.28 -3.05
N ALA A 106 23.23 0.21 -3.61
CA ALA A 106 22.88 1.63 -3.65
C ALA A 106 22.32 2.15 -2.32
N TRP A 107 22.03 1.27 -1.35
CA TRP A 107 21.60 1.70 -0.02
C TRP A 107 22.74 2.46 0.67
N ARG A 108 22.47 3.71 1.06
CA ARG A 108 23.46 4.60 1.71
C ARG A 108 22.87 5.35 2.89
N VAL A 109 21.73 6.00 2.67
CA VAL A 109 21.06 6.86 3.63
C VAL A 109 19.59 6.45 3.72
N ASN A 110 19.03 6.50 4.93
CA ASN A 110 17.59 6.33 5.13
C ASN A 110 16.85 7.54 4.58
N ARG A 111 16.03 7.32 3.54
CA ARG A 111 15.24 8.35 2.86
C ARG A 111 14.21 7.71 1.94
N VAL A 112 13.24 8.49 1.50
CA VAL A 112 12.42 8.20 0.33
C VAL A 112 12.76 9.21 -0.76
N ILE A 113 12.88 8.73 -1.98
CA ILE A 113 12.94 9.55 -3.19
C ILE A 113 11.52 9.56 -3.76
N TYR A 114 10.80 10.65 -3.50
CA TYR A 114 9.51 10.92 -4.12
C TYR A 114 9.72 11.48 -5.52
N SER A 115 8.99 10.93 -6.50
CA SER A 115 8.94 11.51 -7.84
C SER A 115 7.87 12.60 -7.90
N ASP A 116 8.08 13.57 -8.78
CA ASP A 116 7.05 14.57 -9.06
C ASP A 116 5.86 13.95 -9.79
N LEU A 117 4.69 14.57 -9.58
CA LEU A 117 3.51 14.26 -10.37
C LEU A 117 3.78 14.58 -11.84
N ASP A 118 3.22 13.80 -12.75
CA ASP A 118 3.30 14.11 -14.18
C ASP A 118 2.39 15.28 -14.58
N SER A 119 2.37 15.61 -15.88
CA SER A 119 1.57 16.69 -16.45
C SER A 119 0.05 16.53 -16.27
N LEU A 120 -0.42 15.33 -15.91
CA LEU A 120 -1.83 15.05 -15.59
C LEU A 120 -2.07 15.00 -14.07
N ASN A 121 -1.09 15.42 -13.26
CA ASN A 121 -1.07 15.33 -11.80
C ASN A 121 -1.09 13.90 -11.23
N ARG A 122 -0.56 12.92 -11.99
CA ARG A 122 -0.55 11.50 -11.58
C ARG A 122 0.79 11.13 -10.95
N THR A 123 0.76 10.20 -10.01
CA THR A 123 1.96 9.51 -9.49
C THR A 123 2.42 8.41 -10.46
N SER A 124 2.78 8.78 -11.69
CA SER A 124 3.11 7.83 -12.77
C SER A 124 4.58 7.42 -12.83
N HIS A 125 5.41 7.94 -11.92
CA HIS A 125 6.82 7.64 -11.76
C HIS A 125 7.09 6.88 -10.45
N SER A 126 8.24 6.21 -10.37
CA SER A 126 8.61 5.38 -9.22
C SER A 126 8.93 6.21 -7.98
N ASN A 127 8.40 5.82 -6.82
CA ASN A 127 8.96 6.22 -5.53
C ASN A 127 9.93 5.15 -5.03
N THR A 128 11.10 5.56 -4.54
CA THR A 128 12.14 4.62 -4.07
C THR A 128 12.50 4.91 -2.62
N ALA A 129 12.27 3.94 -1.74
CA ALA A 129 12.52 4.02 -0.31
C ALA A 129 13.76 3.22 0.08
N PHE A 130 14.62 3.82 0.89
CA PHE A 130 15.79 3.22 1.50
C PHE A 130 15.52 3.07 2.98
N LEU A 131 15.11 1.87 3.38
CA LEU A 131 14.45 1.61 4.65
C LEU A 131 15.34 0.80 5.59
N GLN A 132 15.11 0.98 6.88
CA GLN A 132 15.69 0.23 7.99
C GLN A 132 14.65 0.04 9.10
N LYS A 133 15.01 -0.71 10.15
CA LYS A 133 14.09 -1.03 11.27
C LYS A 133 13.31 0.15 11.83
N ARG A 134 13.93 1.33 11.93
CA ARG A 134 13.31 2.54 12.48
C ARG A 134 12.14 3.08 11.64
N ASN A 135 11.97 2.63 10.40
CA ASN A 135 10.85 3.04 9.55
C ASN A 135 9.58 2.21 9.77
N VAL A 136 9.60 1.18 10.61
CA VAL A 136 8.38 0.43 10.96
C VAL A 136 7.49 1.32 11.83
N ALA A 137 6.34 1.73 11.29
CA ALA A 137 5.44 2.68 11.96
C ALA A 137 4.50 2.01 12.97
N ASN A 138 4.04 2.81 13.94
CA ASN A 138 2.96 2.43 14.82
C ASN A 138 1.61 2.84 14.19
N ASP A 139 0.72 1.87 13.96
CA ASP A 139 -0.60 2.12 13.36
C ASP A 139 -1.49 3.04 14.22
N SER A 140 -1.25 3.16 15.53
CA SER A 140 -2.02 4.08 16.39
C SER A 140 -1.77 5.56 16.10
N LEU A 141 -0.71 5.90 15.36
CA LEU A 141 -0.41 7.27 14.94
C LEU A 141 -1.04 7.61 13.57
N ARG A 142 -1.75 6.67 12.94
CA ARG A 142 -2.41 6.90 11.66
C ARG A 142 -3.62 7.80 11.84
N VAL A 143 -3.76 8.79 10.95
CA VAL A 143 -4.88 9.73 10.93
C VAL A 143 -5.70 9.59 9.66
N ARG A 144 -6.84 10.29 9.59
CA ARG A 144 -7.68 10.32 8.40
C ARG A 144 -6.92 10.93 7.23
N GLN A 145 -7.01 10.27 6.08
CA GLN A 145 -6.46 10.77 4.83
C GLN A 145 -7.49 11.63 4.07
N PHE A 146 -7.00 12.66 3.37
CA PHE A 146 -7.84 13.62 2.66
C PHE A 146 -7.44 13.85 1.20
N VAL A 147 -6.18 13.61 0.81
CA VAL A 147 -5.73 13.79 -0.58
C VAL A 147 -6.55 12.94 -1.54
N GLU A 148 -7.05 13.51 -2.62
CA GLU A 148 -7.80 12.81 -3.65
C GLU A 148 -6.93 12.71 -4.91
N PRO A 149 -6.31 11.54 -5.18
CA PRO A 149 -5.50 11.36 -6.39
C PRO A 149 -6.35 11.45 -7.65
N THR A 150 -5.70 11.48 -8.81
CA THR A 150 -6.39 11.41 -10.10
C THR A 150 -7.33 10.20 -10.18
N GLY A 151 -8.47 10.39 -10.85
CA GLY A 151 -9.49 9.35 -11.00
C GLY A 151 -10.20 8.98 -9.70
N TRP A 152 -10.05 9.75 -8.62
CA TRP A 152 -10.73 9.49 -7.35
C TRP A 152 -12.24 9.68 -7.45
N HIS A 153 -12.99 8.80 -6.78
CA HIS A 153 -14.44 8.88 -6.59
C HIS A 153 -14.77 8.52 -5.15
N TYR A 154 -16.02 8.75 -4.74
CA TYR A 154 -16.50 8.31 -3.43
C TYR A 154 -16.16 6.82 -3.19
N ASN A 155 -15.53 6.55 -2.04
CA ASN A 155 -14.81 5.30 -1.81
C ASN A 155 -15.71 4.09 -1.58
N ARG A 156 -17.03 4.27 -1.47
CA ARG A 156 -18.00 3.19 -1.22
C ARG A 156 -19.09 3.17 -2.27
N ARG A 157 -19.55 1.97 -2.61
CA ARG A 157 -20.73 1.75 -3.45
C ARG A 157 -21.49 0.55 -2.91
N ASN A 158 -22.81 0.70 -2.72
CA ASN A 158 -23.69 -0.37 -2.20
C ASN A 158 -23.15 -1.00 -0.90
N GLY A 159 -22.59 -0.20 0.01
CA GLY A 159 -22.00 -0.69 1.27
C GLY A 159 -20.65 -1.40 1.13
N THR A 160 -20.11 -1.58 -0.07
CA THR A 160 -18.75 -2.10 -0.31
C THR A 160 -17.77 -0.95 -0.46
N GLN A 161 -16.62 -1.02 0.21
CA GLN A 161 -15.51 -0.12 -0.10
C GLN A 161 -14.85 -0.57 -1.40
N ILE A 162 -14.74 0.35 -2.36
CA ILE A 162 -14.22 0.07 -3.70
C ILE A 162 -12.92 0.81 -3.99
N TYR A 163 -12.65 1.94 -3.31
CA TYR A 163 -11.41 2.70 -3.46
C TYR A 163 -10.67 2.88 -2.13
N ASN A 164 -9.35 2.97 -2.23
CA ASN A 164 -8.42 3.46 -1.21
C ASN A 164 -7.47 4.48 -1.83
N ARG A 165 -6.96 5.37 -0.97
CA ARG A 165 -5.82 6.22 -1.29
C ARG A 165 -4.58 5.34 -1.14
N GLY A 166 -4.22 4.67 -2.22
CA GLY A 166 -3.15 3.68 -2.25
C GLY A 166 -1.81 4.37 -2.07
N HIS A 167 -1.11 4.06 -0.99
CA HIS A 167 0.26 4.53 -0.79
C HIS A 167 1.23 3.79 -1.69
N LEU A 168 2.16 4.48 -2.34
CA LEU A 168 3.27 3.82 -3.05
C LEU A 168 4.25 3.25 -2.00
N ILE A 169 4.73 4.12 -1.10
CA ILE A 169 5.46 3.73 0.10
C ILE A 169 4.50 3.78 1.28
N ALA A 170 4.09 2.61 1.77
CA ALA A 170 3.10 2.52 2.83
C ALA A 170 3.52 3.23 4.11
N TYR A 171 2.52 3.81 4.77
CA TYR A 171 2.60 4.31 6.15
C TYR A 171 3.39 3.36 7.08
N SER A 172 3.07 2.06 7.02
CA SER A 172 3.62 1.05 7.93
C SER A 172 5.13 0.83 7.83
N VAL A 173 5.77 1.31 6.77
CA VAL A 173 7.21 1.18 6.49
C VAL A 173 7.88 2.53 6.22
N SER A 174 7.22 3.64 6.50
CA SER A 174 7.73 5.00 6.24
C SER A 174 7.86 5.85 7.50
N ALA A 175 7.89 5.25 8.69
CA ALA A 175 8.06 6.01 9.93
C ALA A 175 9.30 6.90 9.87
N GLY A 176 9.14 8.14 10.30
CA GLY A 176 10.21 9.13 10.32
C GLY A 176 10.56 9.73 8.96
N ILE A 177 9.90 9.34 7.88
CA ILE A 177 10.05 10.00 6.58
C ILE A 177 9.15 11.25 6.55
N ASP A 178 9.74 12.41 6.28
CA ASP A 178 9.00 13.67 6.11
C ASP A 178 8.45 13.85 4.69
N PHE A 179 7.84 15.01 4.45
CA PHE A 179 7.15 15.32 3.19
C PHE A 179 8.12 15.43 2.00
N GLU A 180 9.36 15.84 2.25
CA GLU A 180 10.45 15.94 1.30
C GLU A 180 11.19 14.60 1.10
N GLY A 181 10.88 13.60 1.92
CA GLY A 181 11.47 12.26 1.86
C GLY A 181 12.73 12.09 2.71
N ASN A 182 13.07 13.05 3.56
CA ASN A 182 14.20 12.93 4.49
C ASN A 182 13.80 12.16 5.74
N PHE A 183 14.76 11.46 6.34
CA PHE A 183 14.53 10.73 7.58
C PHE A 183 14.80 11.61 8.81
N ASN A 184 13.78 11.82 9.62
CA ASN A 184 13.83 12.41 10.94
C ASN A 184 13.53 11.34 12.01
N PRO A 185 14.51 10.93 12.84
CA PRO A 185 14.31 9.90 13.86
C PRO A 185 13.36 10.32 15.00
N GLY A 186 13.07 11.61 15.16
CA GLY A 186 12.10 12.13 16.12
C GLY A 186 10.65 12.06 15.64
N ASN A 187 10.42 11.79 14.35
CA ASN A 187 9.09 11.52 13.83
C ASN A 187 8.84 9.99 13.83
N HIS A 188 7.77 9.57 14.50
CA HIS A 188 7.39 8.15 14.61
C HIS A 188 6.18 7.78 13.73
N SER A 189 5.58 8.77 13.07
CA SER A 189 4.49 8.56 12.12
C SER A 189 5.06 8.26 10.73
N GLY A 190 4.34 7.45 9.97
CA GLY A 190 4.62 7.24 8.55
C GLY A 190 3.99 8.30 7.66
N ASP A 191 4.30 8.24 6.37
CA ASP A 191 3.68 9.11 5.37
C ASP A 191 2.17 8.88 5.30
N GLN A 192 1.38 9.95 5.36
CA GLN A 192 -0.09 9.85 5.47
C GLN A 192 -0.82 10.47 4.29
N ASN A 193 -0.40 11.68 3.88
CA ASN A 193 -1.12 12.53 2.94
C ASN A 193 -0.17 13.22 1.94
N ASN A 194 0.97 12.61 1.60
CA ASN A 194 1.82 13.17 0.55
C ASN A 194 1.19 12.91 -0.83
N PRO A 195 0.82 13.95 -1.60
CA PRO A 195 0.21 13.76 -2.91
C PRO A 195 1.14 13.05 -3.90
N LYS A 196 2.46 13.14 -3.73
CA LYS A 196 3.45 12.40 -4.54
C LYS A 196 3.53 10.91 -4.20
N ASN A 197 2.81 10.46 -3.17
CA ASN A 197 2.86 9.10 -2.66
C ASN A 197 1.49 8.40 -2.67
N LEU A 198 0.48 8.96 -3.33
CA LEU A 198 -0.89 8.45 -3.33
C LEU A 198 -1.46 8.30 -4.74
N PHE A 199 -2.09 7.16 -5.02
CA PHE A 199 -2.87 6.93 -6.24
C PHE A 199 -4.24 6.32 -5.92
N THR A 200 -5.19 6.42 -6.86
CA THR A 200 -6.50 5.76 -6.72
C THR A 200 -6.34 4.27 -6.93
N GLN A 201 -6.48 3.50 -5.85
CA GLN A 201 -6.33 2.05 -5.85
C GLN A 201 -7.63 1.38 -5.41
N SER A 202 -7.93 0.21 -5.97
CA SER A 202 -9.07 -0.58 -5.51
C SER A 202 -8.89 -1.03 -4.06
N ALA A 203 -9.99 -1.21 -3.34
CA ALA A 203 -9.93 -1.67 -1.96
C ALA A 203 -9.22 -3.03 -1.84
N PHE A 204 -9.53 -3.95 -2.75
CA PHE A 204 -8.93 -5.28 -2.83
C PHE A 204 -7.42 -5.24 -3.12
N SER A 205 -6.99 -4.51 -4.15
CA SER A 205 -5.57 -4.42 -4.52
C SER A 205 -4.76 -3.79 -3.38
N ASN A 206 -5.28 -2.73 -2.76
CA ASN A 206 -4.64 -2.04 -1.63
C ASN A 206 -4.59 -2.91 -0.37
N GLN A 207 -5.75 -3.32 0.16
CA GLN A 207 -5.84 -3.90 1.50
C GLN A 207 -5.40 -5.37 1.54
N ARG A 208 -5.57 -6.09 0.42
CA ARG A 208 -5.23 -7.52 0.35
C ARG A 208 -3.89 -7.71 -0.33
N ILE A 209 -3.75 -7.30 -1.58
CA ILE A 209 -2.63 -7.75 -2.42
C ILE A 209 -1.34 -7.03 -2.06
N GLN A 210 -1.36 -5.71 -2.04
CA GLN A 210 -0.20 -4.89 -1.74
C GLN A 210 0.27 -5.11 -0.29
N THR A 211 -0.67 -5.23 0.66
CA THR A 211 -0.36 -5.58 2.06
C THR A 211 0.47 -6.87 2.20
N MET A 212 0.30 -7.88 1.32
CA MET A 212 1.11 -9.10 1.37
C MET A 212 2.59 -8.81 1.16
N PHE A 213 2.93 -7.99 0.16
CA PHE A 213 4.32 -7.65 -0.16
C PHE A 213 4.91 -6.66 0.85
N GLU A 214 4.12 -5.68 1.29
CA GLU A 214 4.51 -4.78 2.37
C GLU A 214 4.77 -5.52 3.69
N SER A 215 4.05 -6.62 3.94
CA SER A 215 4.33 -7.49 5.09
C SER A 215 5.70 -8.14 5.00
N ARG A 216 6.12 -8.63 3.82
CA ARG A 216 7.47 -9.18 3.60
C ARG A 216 8.55 -8.14 3.92
N ILE A 217 8.34 -6.89 3.49
CA ILE A 217 9.24 -5.77 3.81
C ILE A 217 9.26 -5.49 5.31
N ARG A 218 8.09 -5.35 5.97
CA ARG A 218 8.01 -5.13 7.43
C ARG A 218 8.75 -6.20 8.22
N VAL A 219 8.60 -7.47 7.84
CA VAL A 219 9.30 -8.59 8.48
C VAL A 219 10.82 -8.43 8.34
N ALA A 220 11.31 -8.14 7.13
CA ALA A 220 12.74 -7.89 6.91
C ALA A 220 13.27 -6.71 7.76
N LEU A 221 12.53 -5.59 7.81
CA LEU A 221 12.91 -4.44 8.64
C LEU A 221 12.95 -4.78 10.13
N ARG A 222 11.99 -5.58 10.64
CA ARG A 222 11.96 -6.04 12.04
C ARG A 222 13.14 -6.96 12.36
N GLN A 223 13.62 -7.73 11.38
CA GLN A 223 14.84 -8.54 11.44
C GLN A 223 16.13 -7.70 11.32
N ASN A 224 16.06 -6.37 11.42
CA ASN A 224 17.18 -5.42 11.27
C ASN A 224 17.81 -5.39 9.86
N LYS A 225 17.12 -5.90 8.83
CA LYS A 225 17.60 -5.77 7.45
C LYS A 225 17.45 -4.33 6.96
N LYS A 226 18.34 -3.95 6.04
CA LYS A 226 18.22 -2.72 5.24
C LYS A 226 17.63 -3.08 3.90
N VAL A 227 16.58 -2.38 3.49
CA VAL A 227 15.78 -2.72 2.30
C VAL A 227 15.71 -1.52 1.37
N ILE A 228 15.96 -1.74 0.09
CA ILE A 228 15.54 -0.80 -0.96
C ILE A 228 14.19 -1.31 -1.48
N TYR A 229 13.17 -0.46 -1.44
CA TYR A 229 11.83 -0.76 -1.92
C TYR A 229 11.41 0.28 -2.95
N GLN A 230 10.90 -0.15 -4.09
CA GLN A 230 10.41 0.72 -5.14
C GLN A 230 8.98 0.35 -5.52
N ALA A 231 8.14 1.37 -5.67
CA ALA A 231 6.75 1.25 -6.04
C ALA A 231 6.45 2.18 -7.22
N THR A 232 5.85 1.64 -8.29
CA THR A 232 5.61 2.36 -9.55
C THR A 232 4.18 2.09 -10.04
N PRO A 233 3.23 3.02 -9.85
CA PRO A 233 1.91 2.93 -10.45
C PRO A 233 2.01 2.99 -11.97
N ILE A 234 1.30 2.09 -12.64
CA ILE A 234 1.36 1.91 -14.09
C ILE A 234 0.07 2.48 -14.71
N PHE A 235 0.20 3.54 -15.49
CA PHE A 235 -0.88 4.16 -16.25
C PHE A 235 -0.72 3.84 -17.74
N ARG A 236 -1.83 3.76 -18.49
CA ARG A 236 -1.81 3.62 -19.95
C ARG A 236 -2.26 4.93 -20.58
N GLY A 237 -1.41 5.52 -21.43
CA GLY A 237 -1.72 6.79 -22.10
C GLY A 237 -2.13 7.88 -21.12
N GLU A 238 -3.29 8.50 -21.34
CA GLU A 238 -3.83 9.60 -20.54
C GLU A 238 -4.79 9.14 -19.43
N GLU A 239 -4.79 7.84 -19.08
CA GLU A 239 -5.65 7.32 -18.01
C GLU A 239 -5.40 8.03 -16.68
N LEU A 240 -6.48 8.35 -15.96
CA LEU A 240 -6.42 9.02 -14.65
C LEU A 240 -6.37 8.03 -13.48
N MET A 241 -6.67 6.75 -13.70
CA MET A 241 -6.51 5.69 -12.71
C MET A 241 -5.51 4.65 -13.22
N ALA A 242 -4.55 4.25 -12.39
CA ALA A 242 -3.54 3.27 -12.76
C ALA A 242 -4.16 1.90 -13.04
N ARG A 243 -3.63 1.17 -14.04
CA ARG A 243 -3.96 -0.22 -14.36
C ARG A 243 -3.47 -1.21 -13.30
N GLY A 244 -2.44 -0.82 -12.55
CA GLY A 244 -1.79 -1.62 -11.54
C GLY A 244 -0.62 -0.88 -10.91
N ILE A 245 0.15 -1.60 -10.11
CA ILE A 245 1.38 -1.10 -9.49
C ILE A 245 2.47 -2.16 -9.55
N ASN A 246 3.66 -1.78 -10.02
CA ASN A 246 4.85 -2.61 -9.89
C ASN A 246 5.48 -2.37 -8.51
N LEU A 247 5.75 -3.44 -7.79
CA LEU A 247 6.45 -3.44 -6.52
C LEU A 247 7.69 -4.30 -6.65
N GLN A 248 8.84 -3.77 -6.25
CA GLN A 248 10.07 -4.54 -6.16
C GLN A 248 10.86 -4.14 -4.91
N ALA A 249 11.49 -5.11 -4.26
CA ALA A 249 12.33 -4.84 -3.09
C ALA A 249 13.55 -5.75 -3.09
N VAL A 250 14.64 -5.24 -2.55
CA VAL A 250 15.86 -6.01 -2.29
C VAL A 250 16.46 -5.61 -0.95
N SER A 251 16.84 -6.57 -0.11
CA SER A 251 17.63 -6.30 1.10
C SER A 251 19.13 -6.28 0.79
N THR A 252 19.93 -5.56 1.58
CA THR A 252 21.37 -5.45 1.36
C THR A 252 22.11 -6.79 1.50
N ASP A 253 21.57 -7.71 2.31
CA ASP A 253 22.05 -9.09 2.43
C ASP A 253 21.55 -10.02 1.30
N GLY A 254 20.53 -9.60 0.54
CA GLY A 254 19.93 -10.38 -0.55
C GLY A 254 18.88 -11.41 -0.13
N GLU A 255 18.52 -11.50 1.15
CA GLU A 255 17.53 -12.50 1.61
C GLU A 255 16.07 -12.12 1.27
N LEU A 256 15.76 -10.82 1.21
CA LEU A 256 14.51 -10.32 0.63
C LEU A 256 14.81 -9.91 -0.80
N ASP A 257 14.14 -10.54 -1.75
CA ASP A 257 14.17 -10.20 -3.17
C ASP A 257 12.80 -10.54 -3.77
N PHE A 258 12.17 -9.57 -4.42
CA PHE A 258 10.95 -9.80 -5.20
C PHE A 258 10.75 -8.72 -6.26
N ASN A 259 9.99 -9.06 -7.30
CA ASN A 259 9.53 -8.11 -8.31
C ASN A 259 8.21 -8.56 -8.92
N VAL A 260 7.16 -7.79 -8.68
CA VAL A 260 5.78 -8.16 -9.00
C VAL A 260 5.01 -6.99 -9.60
N TYR A 261 3.99 -7.31 -10.39
CA TYR A 261 3.01 -6.35 -10.87
C TYR A 261 1.62 -6.76 -10.38
N LEU A 262 0.99 -5.88 -9.61
CA LEU A 262 -0.33 -6.07 -9.01
C LEU A 262 -1.36 -5.36 -9.86
N PHE A 263 -2.40 -6.07 -10.29
CA PHE A 263 -3.50 -5.44 -11.01
C PHE A 263 -4.35 -4.57 -10.09
N ASN A 264 -4.78 -3.40 -10.57
CA ASN A 264 -5.67 -2.48 -9.84
C ASN A 264 -7.14 -2.88 -10.05
N VAL A 265 -7.52 -4.06 -9.54
CA VAL A 265 -8.82 -4.69 -9.79
C VAL A 265 -9.60 -4.89 -8.51
N GLN A 266 -10.93 -4.99 -8.62
CA GLN A 266 -11.84 -5.25 -7.51
C GLN A 266 -12.81 -6.36 -7.93
N PRO A 267 -12.80 -7.53 -7.29
CA PRO A 267 -13.80 -8.55 -7.56
C PRO A 267 -15.22 -7.98 -7.46
N GLY A 268 -16.08 -8.30 -8.43
CA GLY A 268 -17.44 -7.79 -8.56
C GLY A 268 -17.56 -6.41 -9.22
N TYR A 269 -16.46 -5.79 -9.65
CA TYR A 269 -16.46 -4.45 -10.25
C TYR A 269 -15.51 -4.36 -11.46
N SER A 270 -15.92 -3.57 -12.46
CA SER A 270 -15.03 -3.08 -13.51
C SER A 270 -14.74 -1.59 -13.31
N PHE A 271 -13.56 -1.15 -13.73
CA PHE A 271 -13.17 0.26 -13.70
C PHE A 271 -13.02 0.81 -15.13
N ASN A 272 -13.51 2.03 -15.34
CA ASN A 272 -13.10 2.86 -16.45
C ASN A 272 -11.82 3.59 -16.03
N TYR A 273 -10.66 3.11 -16.46
CA TYR A 273 -9.36 3.67 -16.06
C TYR A 273 -9.12 5.10 -16.58
N ASN A 274 -9.82 5.54 -17.64
CA ASN A 274 -9.69 6.89 -18.16
C ASN A 274 -10.15 7.95 -17.13
N ASN A 275 -11.12 7.62 -16.29
CA ASN A 275 -11.67 8.56 -15.31
C ASN A 275 -11.83 7.99 -13.90
N GLY A 276 -11.46 6.73 -13.69
CA GLY A 276 -11.55 6.01 -12.43
C GLY A 276 -12.94 5.49 -12.03
N ARG A 277 -14.01 5.70 -12.81
CA ARG A 277 -15.38 5.28 -12.42
C ARG A 277 -15.52 3.76 -12.35
N ALA A 278 -16.10 3.27 -11.26
CA ALA A 278 -16.48 1.87 -11.11
C ALA A 278 -17.83 1.58 -11.75
N LYS A 279 -18.06 0.33 -12.15
CA LYS A 279 -19.37 -0.24 -12.48
C LYS A 279 -19.44 -1.63 -11.85
N VAL A 280 -20.60 -1.98 -11.29
CA VAL A 280 -20.83 -3.36 -10.82
C VAL A 280 -20.69 -4.30 -12.01
N ASN A 281 -19.85 -5.31 -11.86
CA ASN A 281 -19.64 -6.36 -12.85
C ASN A 281 -19.27 -7.67 -12.13
N HIS A 282 -20.26 -8.55 -11.95
CA HIS A 282 -20.07 -9.83 -11.25
C HIS A 282 -19.24 -10.85 -12.04
N GLU A 283 -18.94 -10.59 -13.31
CA GLU A 283 -18.06 -11.43 -14.12
C GLU A 283 -16.58 -11.22 -13.79
N ILE A 284 -16.25 -10.16 -13.04
CA ILE A 284 -14.87 -9.91 -12.58
C ILE A 284 -14.63 -10.65 -11.28
N PHE A 285 -13.80 -11.69 -11.33
CA PHE A 285 -13.32 -12.42 -10.16
C PHE A 285 -11.83 -12.70 -10.28
N VAL A 286 -11.20 -12.98 -9.15
CA VAL A 286 -9.77 -13.30 -9.05
C VAL A 286 -9.65 -14.74 -8.60
N LYS A 287 -8.70 -15.50 -9.16
CA LYS A 287 -8.42 -16.86 -8.70
C LYS A 287 -7.89 -16.82 -7.27
N ASP A 288 -8.63 -17.47 -6.36
CA ASP A 288 -8.27 -17.54 -4.94
C ASP A 288 -6.99 -18.34 -4.74
N ASN A 289 -5.88 -17.62 -4.63
CA ASN A 289 -4.61 -18.16 -4.15
C ASN A 289 -4.18 -17.29 -2.96
N TYR A 290 -4.82 -17.48 -1.79
CA TYR A 290 -4.41 -16.84 -0.52
C TYR A 290 -4.24 -17.87 0.59
#